data_AF-A0A561BXP9-F1
#
_entry.id   AF-A0A561BXP9-F1
#
_cell.length_a   1.000
_cell.length_b   1.000
_cell.length_c   1.000
_cell.angle_alpha   90.00
_cell.angle_beta   90.00
_cell.angle_gamma   90.00
#
_symmetry.space_group_name_H-M   'P 1'
#
loop_
_entity.id
_entity.type
_entity.pdbx_description
1 polymer ?
#
loop_
_entity_poly.entity_id
_entity_poly.type
_entity_poly.pdbx_seq_one_letter_code
_entity_poly.pdbx_strand_id
1 'polypeptide(L)'
;MQRTRRTPLSDSDSTRQPAEEQTEPADPTSAGSSSSPDPTSAAAATPAAEAGESHPDDADLTEPTTADAATDDAAKDPDASDDGASAGGVAPGGRSWRLTAVFAVVGLVVLGLDQLTKVLALHHLTPGEPVDVIGTFLRFNLIRNPGAAFSLGSDFTPVISTIQIVVAVAVIWFSRRLGSLGWAVAFGFLFGGAVGNITDRVFREPSPFHGHVVDFLQLPHWAIFNIADMAVTSAAILLIVQTLRGIRLDGTREVAKK
;
A
#
# COMPACT_ATOMS: atom_id res chain seq x y z
N MET A 1 72.90 11.19 -18.23
CA MET A 1 73.61 12.42 -18.68
C MET A 1 73.74 12.38 -20.18
N GLN A 2 73.37 13.46 -20.90
CA GLN A 2 73.88 13.86 -22.25
C GLN A 2 73.66 12.85 -23.44
N ARG A 3 73.36 13.23 -24.68
CA ARG A 3 73.27 14.53 -25.39
C ARG A 3 72.34 14.43 -26.62
N THR A 4 71.99 15.57 -27.20
CA THR A 4 71.01 15.79 -28.30
C THR A 4 71.60 15.80 -29.73
N ARG A 5 70.68 15.72 -30.73
CA ARG A 5 70.67 16.24 -32.14
C ARG A 5 70.47 15.11 -33.19
N ARG A 6 69.44 15.06 -34.05
CA ARG A 6 68.83 15.98 -35.08
C ARG A 6 69.46 15.89 -36.50
N THR A 7 68.74 15.17 -37.39
CA THR A 7 68.44 15.47 -38.84
C THR A 7 69.62 15.59 -39.85
N PRO A 8 69.41 15.67 -41.20
CA PRO A 8 68.19 15.56 -42.03
C PRO A 8 68.27 14.83 -43.42
N LEU A 9 67.10 14.78 -44.11
CA LEU A 9 66.84 15.06 -45.55
C LEU A 9 66.96 14.00 -46.67
N SER A 10 66.15 14.27 -47.71
CA SER A 10 66.14 13.82 -49.10
C SER A 10 65.36 12.53 -49.44
N ASP A 11 64.49 12.48 -50.48
CA ASP A 11 63.70 13.50 -51.21
C ASP A 11 62.65 12.79 -52.10
N SER A 12 61.56 13.49 -52.45
CA SER A 12 60.68 13.24 -53.61
C SER A 12 59.90 11.89 -53.68
N ASP A 13 58.77 11.76 -54.38
CA ASP A 13 58.17 12.65 -55.38
C ASP A 13 56.63 12.68 -55.33
N SER A 14 56.09 13.76 -55.88
CA SER A 14 54.72 14.06 -56.35
C SER A 14 53.83 12.82 -56.65
N THR A 15 52.53 12.86 -56.36
CA THR A 15 51.58 13.57 -57.25
C THR A 15 50.31 14.09 -56.54
N ARG A 16 49.83 15.23 -57.06
CA ARG A 16 48.63 16.01 -56.68
C ARG A 16 47.34 15.16 -56.59
N GLN A 17 46.39 15.41 -55.67
CA GLN A 17 45.55 16.62 -55.44
C GLN A 17 44.47 16.84 -56.55
N PRO A 18 43.41 17.65 -56.34
CA PRO A 18 42.11 17.21 -55.86
C PRO A 18 40.96 17.47 -56.86
N ALA A 19 39.72 17.12 -56.50
CA ALA A 19 38.52 17.76 -57.07
C ALA A 19 37.36 17.74 -56.05
N GLU A 20 36.95 18.91 -55.61
CA GLU A 20 35.58 19.13 -55.14
C GLU A 20 34.70 19.34 -56.38
N GLU A 21 33.48 18.80 -56.39
CA GLU A 21 32.40 19.43 -57.16
C GLU A 21 31.11 19.38 -56.35
N GLN A 22 30.52 20.54 -56.16
CA GLN A 22 29.26 20.74 -55.44
C GLN A 22 28.11 20.59 -56.44
N THR A 23 26.97 20.07 -56.00
CA THR A 23 25.70 20.36 -56.69
C THR A 23 24.59 20.51 -55.66
N GLU A 24 23.73 21.50 -55.91
CA GLU A 24 22.79 22.12 -54.97
C GLU A 24 21.61 21.25 -54.51
N PRO A 25 20.91 21.66 -53.42
CA PRO A 25 19.65 21.08 -53.02
C PRO A 25 18.48 21.57 -53.90
N ALA A 26 17.47 20.74 -54.05
CA ALA A 26 16.13 21.14 -54.48
C ALA A 26 15.10 20.40 -53.61
N ASP A 27 13.93 20.90 -53.24
CA ASP A 27 13.26 22.21 -53.11
C ASP A 27 11.78 21.79 -52.83
N PRO A 28 11.06 22.32 -51.81
CA PRO A 28 9.75 21.79 -51.46
C PRO A 28 8.57 22.49 -52.19
N THR A 29 7.36 21.92 -52.05
CA THR A 29 6.07 22.35 -52.65
C THR A 29 5.91 22.00 -54.15
N SER A 30 4.71 21.79 -54.72
CA SER A 30 3.30 21.88 -54.28
C SER A 30 2.46 20.81 -55.05
N ALA A 31 1.13 20.60 -54.95
CA ALA A 31 0.00 21.24 -54.26
C ALA A 31 -1.16 20.22 -54.08
N GLY A 32 -2.26 20.59 -53.40
CA GLY A 32 -3.55 19.85 -53.38
C GLY A 32 -4.13 19.62 -51.97
N SER A 33 -4.59 20.67 -51.27
CA SER A 33 -6.03 21.06 -51.20
C SER A 33 -6.91 19.96 -50.58
N SER A 34 -7.49 20.13 -49.38
CA SER A 34 -8.49 21.17 -49.11
C SER A 34 -8.58 21.70 -47.65
N SER A 35 -8.52 23.02 -47.54
CA SER A 35 -9.37 23.94 -46.74
C SER A 35 -9.95 23.53 -45.36
N SER A 36 -9.52 24.26 -44.32
CA SER A 36 -10.41 24.81 -43.26
C SER A 36 -10.59 26.32 -43.48
N PRO A 37 -11.65 26.96 -42.93
CA PRO A 37 -11.46 27.71 -41.68
C PRO A 37 -12.66 27.68 -40.69
N ASP A 38 -12.36 27.52 -39.39
CA ASP A 38 -12.44 28.54 -38.31
C ASP A 38 -13.64 29.54 -38.20
N PRO A 39 -13.86 30.26 -37.08
CA PRO A 39 -14.52 29.77 -35.85
C PRO A 39 -15.69 30.67 -35.38
N THR A 40 -16.54 30.20 -34.43
CA THR A 40 -17.39 31.11 -33.62
C THR A 40 -17.69 30.57 -32.22
N SER A 41 -17.64 31.45 -31.21
CA SER A 41 -18.07 31.17 -29.83
C SER A 41 -19.47 31.73 -29.51
N ALA A 42 -20.25 31.01 -28.71
CA ALA A 42 -21.32 31.56 -27.86
C ALA A 42 -21.46 30.61 -26.64
N ALA A 43 -21.13 31.00 -25.41
CA ALA A 43 -21.75 32.03 -24.54
C ALA A 43 -22.99 31.50 -23.78
N ALA A 44 -22.75 31.20 -22.49
CA ALA A 44 -23.62 31.20 -21.31
C ALA A 44 -25.17 31.21 -21.41
N ALA A 45 -25.83 30.34 -20.64
CA ALA A 45 -26.98 30.70 -19.79
C ALA A 45 -27.36 29.63 -18.73
N THR A 46 -27.27 30.03 -17.46
CA THR A 46 -28.05 29.61 -16.27
C THR A 46 -28.32 30.96 -15.53
N PRO A 47 -29.37 31.20 -14.71
CA PRO A 47 -30.26 30.27 -13.98
C PRO A 47 -31.76 30.67 -13.91
N ALA A 48 -32.56 29.87 -13.19
CA ALA A 48 -33.74 30.18 -12.35
C ALA A 48 -34.54 28.86 -12.15
N ALA A 49 -34.99 28.39 -10.99
CA ALA A 49 -35.43 29.01 -9.73
C ALA A 49 -36.79 29.73 -9.80
N GLU A 50 -37.87 28.99 -9.54
CA GLU A 50 -39.11 29.54 -9.00
C GLU A 50 -39.55 28.72 -7.77
N ALA A 51 -40.05 29.44 -6.78
CA ALA A 51 -40.69 28.93 -5.58
C ALA A 51 -42.08 29.58 -5.47
N GLY A 52 -42.97 28.98 -4.67
CA GLY A 52 -44.34 29.44 -4.43
C GLY A 52 -45.14 28.24 -3.92
N GLU A 53 -45.37 28.13 -2.61
CA GLU A 53 -46.58 28.64 -1.92
C GLU A 53 -47.74 27.61 -2.01
N SER A 54 -48.53 27.35 -0.96
CA SER A 54 -48.51 27.83 0.43
C SER A 54 -49.24 26.86 1.38
N HIS A 55 -49.02 27.05 2.68
CA HIS A 55 -49.91 26.64 3.80
C HIS A 55 -51.33 27.31 3.62
N PRO A 56 -52.42 27.02 4.40
CA PRO A 56 -52.32 26.83 5.84
C PRO A 56 -53.38 25.99 6.63
N ASP A 57 -53.10 25.91 7.94
CA ASP A 57 -54.01 26.03 9.10
C ASP A 57 -54.78 24.86 9.73
N ASP A 58 -55.00 25.07 11.03
CA ASP A 58 -55.87 24.45 12.04
C ASP A 58 -55.47 23.06 12.59
N ALA A 59 -54.98 22.96 13.84
CA ALA A 59 -55.71 23.05 15.14
C ALA A 59 -56.33 21.68 15.53
N ASP A 60 -56.46 21.23 16.78
CA ASP A 60 -56.10 21.66 18.16
C ASP A 60 -56.37 20.41 19.06
N LEU A 61 -56.08 20.45 20.38
CA LEU A 61 -56.50 19.46 21.41
C LEU A 61 -55.80 18.07 21.36
N THR A 62 -55.43 17.39 22.45
CA THR A 62 -55.53 17.61 23.91
C THR A 62 -54.62 16.62 24.65
N GLU A 63 -53.99 17.00 25.77
CA GLU A 63 -53.66 16.04 26.85
C GLU A 63 -54.88 15.87 27.78
N PRO A 64 -55.04 14.70 28.41
CA PRO A 64 -54.68 14.54 29.84
C PRO A 64 -54.17 13.11 30.18
N THR A 65 -53.74 12.72 31.38
CA THR A 65 -53.08 13.31 32.58
C THR A 65 -53.02 12.19 33.66
N THR A 66 -52.04 12.23 34.57
CA THR A 66 -51.95 11.55 35.90
C THR A 66 -52.27 10.05 36.11
N ALA A 67 -51.31 9.31 36.69
CA ALA A 67 -51.33 8.74 38.07
C ALA A 67 -50.13 7.75 38.23
N ASP A 68 -49.17 7.92 39.14
CA ASP A 68 -49.21 7.68 40.61
C ASP A 68 -49.55 6.22 41.01
N ALA A 69 -48.90 5.56 41.99
CA ALA A 69 -47.76 5.94 42.85
C ALA A 69 -47.03 4.68 43.40
N ALA A 70 -45.95 4.88 44.17
CA ALA A 70 -45.10 3.85 44.78
C ALA A 70 -45.65 3.30 46.12
N THR A 71 -45.06 2.19 46.61
CA THR A 71 -44.72 2.00 48.04
C THR A 71 -43.51 1.09 48.23
N ASP A 72 -42.61 1.47 49.12
CA ASP A 72 -41.52 0.67 49.69
C ASP A 72 -42.04 -0.48 50.60
N ASP A 73 -41.20 -1.49 50.87
CA ASP A 73 -40.52 -1.67 52.17
C ASP A 73 -39.88 -3.06 52.34
N ALA A 74 -38.62 -3.09 52.83
CA ALA A 74 -38.13 -3.99 53.91
C ALA A 74 -36.59 -3.99 54.03
N ALA A 75 -36.09 -3.61 55.20
CA ALA A 75 -34.68 -3.61 55.61
C ALA A 75 -34.16 -5.05 55.93
N LYS A 76 -32.87 -5.42 55.67
CA LYS A 76 -31.70 -5.35 56.60
C LYS A 76 -31.80 -6.39 57.75
N ASP A 77 -30.81 -7.24 58.05
CA ASP A 77 -29.39 -7.01 58.43
C ASP A 77 -28.48 -8.25 58.14
N PRO A 78 -27.14 -8.18 58.30
CA PRO A 78 -26.19 -9.23 57.92
C PRO A 78 -25.80 -10.17 59.07
N ASP A 79 -25.22 -11.34 58.73
CA ASP A 79 -24.40 -12.14 59.65
C ASP A 79 -23.06 -12.49 59.00
N ALA A 80 -22.04 -12.70 59.83
CA ALA A 80 -20.65 -12.79 59.44
C ALA A 80 -20.12 -14.24 59.44
N SER A 81 -19.34 -14.58 58.41
CA SER A 81 -18.39 -15.69 58.47
C SER A 81 -17.07 -15.24 57.85
N ASP A 82 -16.09 -15.02 58.72
CA ASP A 82 -14.69 -14.80 58.38
C ASP A 82 -14.06 -16.13 57.95
N ASP A 83 -13.91 -16.34 56.64
CA ASP A 83 -13.08 -17.42 56.09
C ASP A 83 -11.96 -16.79 55.25
N GLY A 84 -10.75 -16.84 55.80
CA GLY A 84 -9.52 -16.29 55.22
C GLY A 84 -9.08 -17.01 53.94
N ALA A 85 -9.81 -16.82 52.85
CA ALA A 85 -9.38 -17.20 51.52
C ALA A 85 -8.17 -16.34 51.12
N SER A 86 -6.98 -16.93 51.20
CA SER A 86 -5.72 -16.32 50.76
C SER A 86 -5.90 -15.70 49.37
N ALA A 87 -5.88 -14.37 49.32
CA ALA A 87 -5.94 -13.60 48.09
C ALA A 87 -4.62 -13.78 47.32
N GLY A 88 -4.48 -14.93 46.66
CA GLY A 88 -3.47 -15.19 45.66
C GLY A 88 -3.71 -14.25 44.49
N GLY A 89 -3.17 -13.03 44.59
CA GLY A 89 -3.24 -12.00 43.56
C GLY A 89 -2.57 -12.52 42.29
N VAL A 90 -3.37 -13.09 41.39
CA VAL A 90 -2.92 -13.54 40.07
C VAL A 90 -2.48 -12.29 39.31
N ALA A 91 -1.17 -12.08 39.23
CA ALA A 91 -0.58 -10.91 38.60
C ALA A 91 -1.10 -10.75 37.16
N PRO A 92 -1.69 -9.59 36.80
CA PRO A 92 -2.21 -9.38 35.45
C PRO A 92 -1.04 -9.23 34.47
N GLY A 93 -1.07 -10.00 33.36
CA GLY A 93 -0.23 -9.70 32.18
C GLY A 93 0.53 -10.85 31.51
N GLY A 94 0.55 -12.07 32.07
CA GLY A 94 1.43 -13.13 31.58
C GLY A 94 1.19 -13.65 30.14
N ARG A 95 0.03 -13.38 29.53
CA ARG A 95 -0.40 -14.01 28.26
C ARG A 95 -0.37 -13.09 27.03
N SER A 96 -0.46 -11.77 27.20
CA SER A 96 -0.46 -10.81 26.08
C SER A 96 0.93 -10.54 25.52
N TRP A 97 1.92 -10.28 26.38
CA TRP A 97 3.27 -9.84 25.95
C TRP A 97 3.97 -10.84 25.01
N ARG A 98 3.77 -12.15 25.23
CA ARG A 98 4.33 -13.20 24.35
C ARG A 98 3.73 -13.15 22.94
N LEU A 99 2.43 -12.89 22.82
CA LEU A 99 1.75 -12.78 21.54
C LEU A 99 2.09 -11.46 20.83
N THR A 100 2.22 -10.36 21.58
CA THR A 100 2.76 -9.10 21.05
C THR A 100 4.22 -9.25 20.59
N ALA A 101 5.04 -10.02 21.31
CA ALA A 101 6.42 -10.33 20.90
C ALA A 101 6.47 -11.19 19.63
N VAL A 102 5.61 -12.22 19.50
CA VAL A 102 5.49 -13.00 18.25
C VAL A 102 5.05 -12.10 17.09
N PHE A 103 4.02 -11.27 17.28
CA PHE A 103 3.58 -10.28 16.30
C PHE A 103 4.73 -9.39 15.83
N ALA A 104 5.49 -8.80 16.77
CA ALA A 104 6.60 -7.91 16.47
C ALA A 104 7.74 -8.64 15.76
N VAL A 105 8.14 -9.83 16.22
CA VAL A 105 9.21 -10.63 15.60
C VAL A 105 8.83 -11.06 14.18
N VAL A 106 7.61 -11.56 13.97
CA VAL A 106 7.15 -11.94 12.62
C VAL A 106 7.10 -10.71 11.70
N GLY A 107 6.57 -9.58 12.18
CA GLY A 107 6.53 -8.34 11.41
C GLY A 107 7.92 -7.80 11.04
N LEU A 108 8.86 -7.81 11.98
CA LEU A 108 10.25 -7.39 11.74
C LEU A 108 11.00 -8.34 10.79
N VAL A 109 10.79 -9.65 10.89
CA VAL A 109 11.38 -10.64 9.97
C VAL A 109 10.83 -10.45 8.55
N VAL A 110 9.50 -10.29 8.40
CA VAL A 110 8.88 -10.03 7.10
C VAL A 110 9.38 -8.72 6.49
N LEU A 111 9.41 -7.63 7.27
CA LEU A 111 9.92 -6.33 6.82
C LEU A 111 11.40 -6.41 6.41
N GLY A 112 12.23 -7.10 7.20
CA GLY A 112 13.65 -7.28 6.91
C GLY A 112 13.89 -8.09 5.64
N LEU A 113 13.13 -9.16 5.42
CA LEU A 113 13.20 -9.99 4.20
C LEU A 113 12.70 -9.22 2.96
N ASP A 114 11.62 -8.47 3.08
CA ASP A 114 11.10 -7.62 1.99
C ASP A 114 12.13 -6.57 1.58
N GLN A 115 12.63 -5.78 2.51
CA GLN A 115 13.58 -4.72 2.18
C GLN A 115 14.93 -5.26 1.71
N LEU A 116 15.42 -6.37 2.28
CA LEU A 116 16.63 -7.04 1.79
C LEU A 116 16.47 -7.52 0.34
N THR A 117 15.37 -8.21 0.02
CA THR A 117 15.14 -8.75 -1.32
C THR A 117 14.90 -7.66 -2.35
N LYS A 118 14.22 -6.56 -1.99
CA LYS A 118 14.07 -5.37 -2.85
C LYS A 118 15.39 -4.65 -3.11
N VAL A 119 16.27 -4.55 -2.11
CA VAL A 119 17.63 -4.00 -2.29
C VAL A 119 18.44 -4.89 -3.23
N LEU A 120 18.41 -6.21 -3.04
CA LEU A 120 19.07 -7.15 -3.96
C LEU A 120 18.52 -7.06 -5.39
N ALA A 121 17.20 -6.97 -5.56
CA ALA A 121 16.56 -6.79 -6.87
C ALA A 121 17.05 -5.51 -7.58
N LEU A 122 17.11 -4.38 -6.87
CA LEU A 122 17.62 -3.11 -7.41
C LEU A 122 19.11 -3.13 -7.76
N HIS A 123 19.91 -3.98 -7.11
CA HIS A 123 21.36 -4.11 -7.39
C HIS A 123 21.71 -5.11 -8.49
N HIS A 124 20.84 -6.09 -8.76
CA HIS A 124 21.15 -7.24 -9.62
C HIS A 124 20.26 -7.39 -10.87
N LEU A 125 19.18 -6.62 -11.00
CA LEU A 125 18.25 -6.70 -12.12
C LEU A 125 18.19 -5.37 -12.89
N THR A 126 18.18 -5.44 -14.22
CA THR A 126 17.86 -4.30 -15.08
C THR A 126 16.34 -4.20 -15.25
N PRO A 127 15.71 -3.02 -15.07
CA PRO A 127 14.30 -2.86 -15.38
C PRO A 127 14.00 -3.17 -16.85
N GLY A 128 13.01 -4.03 -17.10
CA GLY A 128 12.64 -4.45 -18.46
C GLY A 128 13.43 -5.63 -19.05
N GLU A 129 14.39 -6.20 -18.31
CA GLU A 129 15.14 -7.41 -18.70
C GLU A 129 14.81 -8.58 -17.76
N PRO A 130 13.79 -9.42 -18.06
CA PRO A 130 13.42 -10.55 -17.22
C PRO A 130 14.50 -11.64 -17.20
N VAL A 131 14.83 -12.15 -16.02
CA VAL A 131 15.74 -13.27 -15.79
C VAL A 131 14.94 -14.52 -15.44
N ASP A 132 15.07 -15.58 -16.24
CA ASP A 132 14.42 -16.87 -15.99
C ASP A 132 15.09 -17.61 -14.82
N VAL A 133 14.31 -17.96 -13.78
CA VAL A 133 14.80 -18.64 -12.57
C VAL A 133 14.34 -20.10 -12.53
N ILE A 134 13.08 -20.36 -12.88
CA ILE A 134 12.51 -21.70 -13.01
C ILE A 134 11.83 -21.77 -14.38
N GLY A 135 12.67 -21.77 -15.43
CA GLY A 135 12.23 -21.56 -16.81
C GLY A 135 11.34 -20.31 -16.92
N THR A 136 10.27 -20.40 -17.71
CA THR A 136 9.29 -19.32 -17.86
C THR A 136 8.25 -19.24 -16.73
N PHE A 137 8.27 -20.17 -15.75
CA PHE A 137 7.30 -20.20 -14.65
C PHE A 137 7.62 -19.17 -13.56
N LEU A 138 8.86 -19.12 -13.07
CA LEU A 138 9.30 -18.06 -12.15
C LEU A 138 10.42 -17.27 -12.80
N ARG A 139 10.19 -15.96 -12.93
CA ARG A 139 11.16 -15.01 -13.47
C ARG A 139 11.37 -13.86 -12.51
N PHE A 140 12.58 -13.31 -12.49
CA PHE A 140 12.87 -12.04 -11.83
C PHE A 140 12.78 -10.92 -12.86
N ASN A 141 11.87 -9.97 -12.66
CA ASN A 141 11.62 -8.88 -13.58
C ASN A 141 11.33 -7.60 -12.79
N LEU A 142 12.32 -6.72 -12.73
CA LEU A 142 12.27 -5.52 -11.90
C LEU A 142 11.34 -4.46 -12.50
N ILE A 143 10.31 -4.08 -11.74
CA ILE A 143 9.49 -2.89 -12.01
C ILE A 143 9.41 -1.99 -10.78
N ARG A 144 9.07 -0.72 -11.02
CA ARG A 144 8.79 0.28 -9.99
C ARG A 144 7.32 0.66 -10.07
N ASN A 145 6.50 0.07 -9.22
CA ASN A 145 5.05 0.14 -9.25
C ASN A 145 4.51 1.32 -8.42
N PRO A 146 3.91 2.37 -9.04
CA PRO A 146 3.24 3.44 -8.30
C PRO A 146 1.93 2.98 -7.66
N GLY A 147 1.16 2.14 -8.37
CA GLY A 147 -0.15 1.65 -7.95
C GLY A 147 -0.10 0.57 -6.87
N ALA A 148 -1.23 -0.10 -6.68
CA ALA A 148 -1.38 -1.28 -5.83
C ALA A 148 -1.11 -2.57 -6.64
N ALA A 149 -1.71 -3.70 -6.22
CA ALA A 149 -1.71 -4.93 -7.02
C ALA A 149 -2.24 -4.66 -8.44
N PHE A 150 -1.67 -5.32 -9.45
CA PHE A 150 -1.94 -5.08 -10.87
C PHE A 150 -1.75 -3.61 -11.31
N SER A 151 -0.93 -2.84 -10.58
CA SER A 151 -0.71 -1.39 -10.78
C SER A 151 -1.98 -0.52 -10.76
N LEU A 152 -3.05 -1.03 -10.14
CA LEU A 152 -4.31 -0.30 -9.98
C LEU A 152 -4.12 0.98 -9.14
N GLY A 153 -4.73 2.08 -9.59
CA GLY A 153 -4.66 3.36 -8.89
C GLY A 153 -3.28 4.03 -8.93
N SER A 154 -2.50 3.82 -10.00
CA SER A 154 -1.18 4.45 -10.19
C SER A 154 -1.19 5.98 -10.00
N ASP A 155 -2.23 6.67 -10.48
CA ASP A 155 -2.42 8.12 -10.30
C ASP A 155 -2.77 8.54 -8.86
N PHE A 156 -3.08 7.56 -7.99
CA PHE A 156 -3.53 7.75 -6.61
C PHE A 156 -2.53 7.22 -5.59
N THR A 157 -1.24 7.16 -5.94
CA THR A 157 -0.14 6.69 -5.07
C THR A 157 -0.21 7.26 -3.64
N PRO A 158 -0.45 8.57 -3.40
CA PRO A 158 -0.58 9.11 -2.03
C PRO A 158 -1.79 8.58 -1.25
N VAL A 159 -2.90 8.30 -1.92
CA VAL A 159 -4.10 7.70 -1.32
C VAL A 159 -3.81 6.25 -0.91
N ILE A 160 -3.13 5.50 -1.77
CA ILE A 160 -2.69 4.12 -1.48
C ILE A 160 -1.74 4.11 -0.28
N SER A 161 -0.73 5.00 -0.26
CA SER A 161 0.17 5.21 0.88
C SER A 161 -0.60 5.48 2.18
N THR A 162 -1.58 6.38 2.13
CA THR A 162 -2.39 6.77 3.29
C THR A 162 -3.23 5.60 3.81
N ILE A 163 -3.89 4.85 2.92
CA ILE A 163 -4.66 3.65 3.29
C ILE A 163 -3.77 2.60 3.96
N GLN A 164 -2.58 2.34 3.41
CA GLN A 164 -1.64 1.40 4.04
C GLN A 164 -1.20 1.85 5.43
N ILE A 165 -0.91 3.14 5.62
CA ILE A 165 -0.54 3.70 6.93
C ILE A 165 -1.69 3.52 7.93
N VAL A 166 -2.93 3.80 7.54
CA VAL A 166 -4.12 3.57 8.37
C VAL A 166 -4.26 2.09 8.74
N VAL A 167 -4.06 1.16 7.80
CA VAL A 167 -4.07 -0.28 8.08
C VAL A 167 -2.95 -0.67 9.06
N ALA A 168 -1.72 -0.19 8.87
CA ALA A 168 -0.60 -0.49 9.76
C ALA A 168 -0.85 0.02 11.21
N VAL A 169 -1.39 1.23 11.36
CA VAL A 169 -1.78 1.80 12.66
C VAL A 169 -2.92 1.01 13.29
N ALA A 170 -3.94 0.62 12.52
CA ALA A 170 -5.02 -0.22 13.01
C ALA A 170 -4.52 -1.58 13.50
N VAL A 171 -3.62 -2.24 12.75
CA VAL A 171 -3.00 -3.51 13.14
C VAL A 171 -2.20 -3.35 14.44
N ILE A 172 -1.41 -2.30 14.61
CA ILE A 172 -0.73 -1.99 15.89
C ILE A 172 -1.77 -1.85 17.02
N TRP A 173 -2.84 -1.08 16.82
CA TRP A 173 -3.85 -0.86 17.85
C TRP A 173 -4.57 -2.15 18.28
N PHE A 174 -5.02 -2.94 17.30
CA PHE A 174 -5.67 -4.23 17.54
C PHE A 174 -4.68 -5.31 18.04
N SER A 175 -3.37 -5.20 17.78
CA SER A 175 -2.36 -6.15 18.28
C SER A 175 -2.36 -6.30 19.81
N ARG A 176 -2.82 -5.25 20.51
CA ARG A 176 -2.98 -5.22 21.98
C ARG A 176 -4.05 -6.20 22.49
N ARG A 177 -4.92 -6.71 21.61
CA ARG A 177 -6.03 -7.63 21.91
C ARG A 177 -5.77 -9.06 21.45
N LEU A 178 -4.57 -9.36 20.94
CA LEU A 178 -4.21 -10.69 20.45
C LEU A 178 -4.22 -11.72 21.60
N GLY A 179 -5.08 -12.73 21.47
CA GLY A 179 -5.14 -13.87 22.40
C GLY A 179 -4.85 -15.24 21.78
N SER A 180 -4.52 -15.31 20.47
CA SER A 180 -4.05 -16.55 19.84
C SER A 180 -2.77 -16.36 19.02
N LEU A 181 -1.98 -17.43 18.91
CA LEU A 181 -0.77 -17.46 18.08
C LEU A 181 -1.10 -17.24 16.59
N GLY A 182 -2.18 -17.83 16.07
CA GLY A 182 -2.58 -17.67 14.67
C GLY A 182 -2.91 -16.22 14.31
N TRP A 183 -3.63 -15.52 15.21
CA TRP A 183 -3.89 -14.08 15.07
C TRP A 183 -2.60 -13.25 15.15
N ALA A 184 -1.67 -13.58 16.07
CA ALA A 184 -0.41 -12.85 16.21
C ALA A 184 0.50 -13.00 14.99
N VAL A 185 0.59 -14.21 14.43
CA VAL A 185 1.32 -14.48 13.19
C VAL A 185 0.67 -13.77 12.01
N ALA A 186 -0.65 -13.86 11.84
CA ALA A 186 -1.38 -13.19 10.75
C ALA A 186 -1.19 -11.66 10.80
N PHE A 187 -1.27 -11.05 11.99
CA PHE A 187 -1.02 -9.63 12.17
C PHE A 187 0.44 -9.26 11.91
N GLY A 188 1.39 -10.12 12.26
CA GLY A 188 2.82 -9.92 11.97
C GLY A 188 3.07 -9.88 10.47
N PHE A 189 2.54 -10.84 9.72
CA PHE A 189 2.60 -10.84 8.25
C PHE A 189 1.94 -9.59 7.64
N LEU A 190 0.74 -9.22 8.10
CA LEU A 190 0.02 -8.05 7.60
C LEU A 190 0.80 -6.75 7.87
N PHE A 191 1.33 -6.60 9.08
CA PHE A 191 2.11 -5.43 9.48
C PHE A 191 3.43 -5.34 8.73
N GLY A 192 4.22 -6.42 8.69
CA GLY A 192 5.51 -6.43 7.99
C GLY A 192 5.36 -6.15 6.50
N GLY A 193 4.36 -6.75 5.84
CA GLY A 193 4.07 -6.50 4.44
C GLY A 193 3.54 -5.09 4.17
N ALA A 194 2.59 -4.60 4.97
CA ALA A 194 2.12 -3.22 4.84
C ALA A 194 3.26 -2.21 5.03
N VAL A 195 4.08 -2.36 6.07
CA VAL A 195 5.20 -1.45 6.35
C VAL A 195 6.28 -1.55 5.28
N GLY A 196 6.61 -2.73 4.75
CA GLY A 196 7.59 -2.87 3.66
C GLY A 196 7.19 -2.08 2.40
N ASN A 197 5.92 -2.14 2.02
CA ASN A 197 5.40 -1.35 0.90
C ASN A 197 5.26 0.15 1.25
N ILE A 198 4.94 0.53 2.50
CA ILE A 198 4.97 1.94 2.95
C ILE A 198 6.40 2.50 2.90
N THR A 199 7.41 1.73 3.32
CA THR A 199 8.83 2.13 3.31
C THR A 199 9.25 2.53 1.91
N ASP A 200 8.90 1.73 0.90
CA ASP A 200 9.16 2.09 -0.50
C ASP A 200 8.47 3.40 -0.89
N ARG A 201 7.17 3.56 -0.59
CA ARG A 201 6.41 4.77 -0.95
C ARG A 201 6.85 6.04 -0.23
N VAL A 202 7.47 5.92 0.95
CA VAL A 202 7.96 7.06 1.74
C VAL A 202 9.40 7.45 1.38
N PHE A 203 10.27 6.48 1.06
CA PHE A 203 11.71 6.74 0.94
C PHE A 203 12.28 6.60 -0.48
N ARG A 204 11.52 6.09 -1.46
CA ARG A 204 11.99 5.96 -2.85
C ARG A 204 11.46 7.09 -3.74
N GLU A 205 12.11 7.24 -4.88
CA GLU A 205 11.73 8.17 -5.96
C GLU A 205 10.31 7.89 -6.48
N PRO A 206 9.58 8.91 -6.99
CA PRO A 206 10.02 10.28 -7.24
C PRO A 206 10.09 11.21 -6.02
N SER A 207 9.25 11.01 -5.00
CA SER A 207 9.23 11.85 -3.79
C SER A 207 8.50 11.15 -2.62
N PRO A 208 8.66 11.60 -1.37
CA PRO A 208 7.99 11.00 -0.23
C PRO A 208 6.46 10.94 -0.39
N PHE A 209 5.88 9.81 0.01
CA PHE A 209 4.47 9.41 -0.17
C PHE A 209 4.01 9.19 -1.62
N HIS A 210 4.88 9.47 -2.59
CA HIS A 210 4.70 9.21 -4.02
C HIS A 210 5.67 8.14 -4.54
N GLY A 211 6.54 7.59 -3.69
CA GLY A 211 7.57 6.64 -4.07
C GLY A 211 6.97 5.36 -4.66
N HIS A 212 7.69 4.72 -5.58
CA HIS A 212 7.21 3.49 -6.21
C HIS A 212 7.67 2.26 -5.42
N VAL A 213 6.78 1.26 -5.30
CA VAL A 213 7.10 -0.05 -4.72
C VAL A 213 7.99 -0.84 -5.66
N VAL A 214 8.96 -1.56 -5.09
CA VAL A 214 9.87 -2.42 -5.86
C VAL A 214 9.26 -3.81 -5.99
N ASP A 215 8.76 -4.13 -7.19
CA ASP A 215 8.22 -5.45 -7.51
C ASP A 215 9.20 -6.17 -8.44
N PHE A 216 9.41 -7.46 -8.21
CA PHE A 216 10.47 -8.21 -8.91
C PHE A 216 10.15 -9.69 -9.17
N LEU A 217 9.14 -10.27 -8.53
CA LEU A 217 8.74 -11.66 -8.71
C LEU A 217 7.63 -11.75 -9.76
N GLN A 218 7.88 -12.46 -10.86
CA GLN A 218 6.93 -12.64 -11.95
C GLN A 218 6.54 -14.11 -12.12
N LEU A 219 5.24 -14.37 -12.10
CA LEU A 219 4.60 -15.64 -12.49
C LEU A 219 3.83 -15.46 -13.82
N PRO A 220 3.45 -16.53 -14.53
CA PRO A 220 2.74 -16.42 -15.81
C PRO A 220 1.32 -15.91 -15.57
N HIS A 221 0.89 -14.94 -16.37
CA HIS A 221 -0.46 -14.34 -16.31
C HIS A 221 -0.83 -13.71 -14.95
N TRP A 222 0.15 -13.40 -14.11
CA TRP A 222 -0.03 -12.72 -12.82
C TRP A 222 0.64 -11.34 -12.82
N ALA A 223 0.26 -10.48 -11.87
CA ALA A 223 1.01 -9.26 -11.60
C ALA A 223 2.46 -9.57 -11.21
N ILE A 224 3.37 -8.63 -11.42
CA ILE A 224 4.69 -8.68 -10.76
C ILE A 224 4.49 -8.20 -9.32
N PHE A 225 5.15 -8.84 -8.36
CA PHE A 225 4.92 -8.65 -6.93
C PHE A 225 6.21 -8.81 -6.12
N ASN A 226 6.11 -8.65 -4.80
CA ASN A 226 7.22 -8.77 -3.87
C ASN A 226 6.89 -9.62 -2.63
N ILE A 227 7.82 -9.66 -1.66
CA ILE A 227 7.66 -10.43 -0.41
C ILE A 227 6.62 -9.80 0.52
N ALA A 228 6.51 -8.47 0.57
CA ALA A 228 5.44 -7.79 1.28
C ALA A 228 4.04 -8.18 0.76
N ASP A 229 3.85 -8.34 -0.55
CA ASP A 229 2.56 -8.77 -1.14
C ASP A 229 2.24 -10.23 -0.82
N MET A 230 3.25 -11.12 -0.85
CA MET A 230 3.12 -12.48 -0.34
C MET A 230 2.70 -12.49 1.13
N ALA A 231 3.26 -11.61 1.95
CA ALA A 231 2.95 -11.50 3.37
C ALA A 231 1.52 -10.99 3.61
N VAL A 232 1.08 -9.93 2.92
CA VAL A 232 -0.30 -9.42 3.02
C VAL A 232 -1.30 -10.48 2.55
N THR A 233 -1.01 -11.20 1.47
CA THR A 233 -1.86 -12.29 0.97
C THR A 233 -1.93 -13.46 1.97
N SER A 234 -0.78 -13.86 2.52
CA SER A 234 -0.70 -14.91 3.55
C SER A 234 -1.45 -14.52 4.82
N ALA A 235 -1.37 -13.25 5.23
CA ALA A 235 -2.15 -12.73 6.34
C ALA A 235 -3.65 -12.82 6.06
N ALA A 236 -4.13 -12.38 4.90
CA ALA A 236 -5.55 -12.49 4.53
C ALA A 236 -6.06 -13.95 4.62
N ILE A 237 -5.28 -14.91 4.10
CA ILE A 237 -5.59 -16.34 4.22
C ILE A 237 -5.65 -16.79 5.68
N LEU A 238 -4.66 -16.41 6.50
CA LEU A 238 -4.64 -16.76 7.93
C LEU A 238 -5.81 -16.15 8.71
N LEU A 239 -6.20 -14.91 8.42
CA LEU A 239 -7.35 -14.23 9.03
C LEU A 239 -8.66 -14.96 8.70
N ILE A 240 -8.84 -15.37 7.44
CA ILE A 240 -9.97 -16.19 6.99
C ILE A 240 -9.97 -17.54 7.72
N VAL A 241 -8.84 -18.26 7.75
CA VAL A 241 -8.72 -19.56 8.44
C VAL A 241 -9.01 -19.44 9.94
N GLN A 242 -8.56 -18.38 10.60
CA GLN A 242 -8.85 -18.13 12.03
C GLN A 242 -10.35 -17.88 12.27
N THR A 243 -10.99 -17.11 11.39
CA THR A 243 -12.43 -16.84 11.42
C THR A 243 -13.24 -18.13 11.18
N LEU A 244 -12.91 -18.92 10.16
CA LEU A 244 -13.57 -20.21 9.86
C LEU A 244 -13.39 -21.25 10.97
N ARG A 245 -12.32 -21.15 11.78
CA ARG A 245 -12.09 -21.99 12.97
C ARG A 245 -12.84 -21.50 14.22
N GLY A 246 -13.66 -20.46 14.09
CA GLY A 246 -14.39 -19.81 15.18
C GLY A 246 -13.48 -19.19 16.23
N ILE A 247 -12.22 -18.86 15.91
CA ILE A 247 -11.25 -18.30 16.87
C ILE A 247 -11.35 -16.78 16.81
N ARG A 248 -11.91 -16.18 17.87
CA ARG A 248 -12.00 -14.72 18.02
C ARG A 248 -10.61 -14.11 18.26
N LEU A 249 -10.47 -12.79 18.05
CA LEU A 249 -9.19 -12.07 18.16
C LEU A 249 -8.51 -12.26 19.53
N ASP A 250 -9.33 -12.30 20.59
CA ASP A 250 -8.95 -12.57 21.98
C ASP A 250 -8.62 -14.04 22.30
N GLY A 251 -8.59 -14.90 21.27
CA GLY A 251 -8.25 -16.32 21.37
C GLY A 251 -9.36 -17.22 21.89
N THR A 252 -10.52 -16.67 22.28
CA THR A 252 -11.69 -17.49 22.60
C THR A 252 -12.24 -18.19 21.37
N ARG A 253 -12.95 -19.31 21.58
CA ARG A 253 -13.64 -20.04 20.52
C ARG A 253 -15.14 -19.84 20.62
N GLU A 254 -15.78 -19.61 19.49
CA GLU A 254 -17.23 -19.72 19.40
C GLU A 254 -17.63 -21.19 19.61
N VAL A 255 -18.43 -21.43 20.66
CA VAL A 255 -19.03 -22.74 20.91
C VAL A 255 -20.20 -22.87 19.95
N ALA A 256 -20.06 -23.74 18.94
CA ALA A 256 -21.13 -24.03 18.01
C ALA A 256 -22.38 -24.48 18.79
N LYS A 257 -23.48 -23.74 18.65
CA LYS A 257 -24.76 -24.09 19.26
C LYS A 257 -25.31 -25.31 18.51
N LYS A 258 -25.36 -26.45 19.21
CA LYS A 258 -25.76 -27.75 18.68
C LYS A 258 -27.27 -27.88 18.58
#